data_AF-A0A8T2M4L9-F1
#
_entry.id   AF-A0A8T2M4L9-F1
#
_cell.length_a   1.000
_cell.length_b   1.000
_cell.length_c   1.000
_cell.angle_alpha   90.00
_cell.angle_beta   90.00
_cell.angle_gamma   90.00
#
_symmetry.space_group_name_H-M   'P 1'
#
loop_
_entity.id
_entity.type
_entity.pdbx_description
1 polymer ?
#
loop_
_entity_poly.entity_id
_entity_poly.type
_entity_poly.pdbx_seq_one_letter_code
_entity_poly.pdbx_strand_id
1 'polypeptide(L)'
;MCVHPLFHSEARQNTGLNPNMSDTEEVEYEEQEEEEEQVEQEEEEEVEEQEVELKEEVEEALEDTAGQETGEAVEHEEEEEAKPKPKSFLPPLVPPKIPDGEKVDFDDIHRKRMEKDLTELQSLIEAHFESRKKEEEELVALTLRIVSHKYCFNLEDRVIKHRQFTEEKARKEEEEAKKKADDDAKKKKVLTNLQYTGYMQKTDRRGPKKQTEREKKRKILSERRKELHIDHLNADKLRDKANDLWKWMYQLEAEKFELQYKYTRQKYEVTVLRNRVSDHQKSTKGPRSKRGLRK
;
A
#
# COMPACT_ATOMS: atom_id res chain seq x y z
N MET A 1 -50.09 -49.33 70.42
CA MET A 1 -50.09 -47.88 70.11
C MET A 1 -49.18 -47.67 68.91
N CYS A 2 -49.72 -47.01 67.88
CA CYS A 2 -49.01 -46.45 66.74
C CYS A 2 -47.81 -45.58 67.24
N VAL A 3 -46.75 -45.29 66.47
CA VAL A 3 -46.72 -44.43 65.29
C VAL A 3 -45.37 -44.62 64.56
N HIS A 4 -45.41 -44.70 63.22
CA HIS A 4 -44.25 -44.62 62.30
C HIS A 4 -43.73 -43.18 62.19
N PRO A 5 -42.41 -42.92 62.04
CA PRO A 5 -41.94 -41.68 61.47
C PRO A 5 -41.90 -41.76 59.93
N LEU A 6 -42.69 -40.90 59.29
CA LEU A 6 -42.69 -40.66 57.85
C LEU A 6 -41.38 -39.96 57.41
N PHE A 7 -40.68 -40.55 56.45
CA PHE A 7 -39.70 -39.83 55.62
C PHE A 7 -40.47 -38.84 54.73
N HIS A 8 -40.37 -37.54 55.00
CA HIS A 8 -40.77 -36.49 54.07
C HIS A 8 -39.55 -36.11 53.22
N SER A 9 -39.64 -36.36 51.92
CA SER A 9 -38.71 -35.82 50.93
C SER A 9 -39.07 -34.37 50.63
N GLU A 10 -38.33 -33.42 51.20
CA GLU A 10 -38.39 -32.03 50.76
C GLU A 10 -37.63 -31.88 49.43
N ALA A 11 -38.40 -31.73 48.36
CA ALA A 11 -37.90 -31.26 47.08
C ALA A 11 -37.51 -29.78 47.22
N ARG A 12 -36.22 -29.49 47.40
CA ARG A 12 -35.67 -28.16 47.14
C ARG A 12 -35.79 -27.87 45.64
N GLN A 13 -36.80 -27.08 45.26
CA GLN A 13 -36.78 -26.36 44.00
C GLN A 13 -35.66 -25.32 44.07
N ASN A 14 -34.51 -25.66 43.50
CA ASN A 14 -33.42 -24.73 43.32
C ASN A 14 -33.69 -23.93 42.05
N THR A 15 -34.50 -22.87 42.14
CA THR A 15 -34.55 -21.83 41.09
C THR A 15 -33.30 -20.97 41.24
N GLY A 16 -32.17 -21.52 40.81
CA GLY A 16 -30.96 -20.74 40.55
C GLY A 16 -31.21 -19.89 39.31
N LEU A 17 -31.77 -18.70 39.51
CA LEU A 17 -31.51 -17.58 38.61
C LEU A 17 -30.00 -17.31 38.72
N ASN A 18 -29.24 -17.80 37.74
CA ASN A 18 -27.87 -17.37 37.52
C ASN A 18 -27.94 -15.92 37.00
N PRO A 19 -27.44 -14.90 37.73
CA PRO A 19 -27.40 -13.53 37.24
C PRO A 19 -26.30 -13.30 36.19
N ASN A 20 -25.46 -14.30 35.94
CA ASN A 20 -24.14 -14.12 35.34
C ASN A 20 -24.09 -14.23 33.80
N MET A 21 -25.23 -14.15 33.11
CA MET A 21 -25.31 -14.27 31.64
C MET A 21 -25.76 -12.98 30.94
N SER A 22 -26.19 -11.95 31.69
CA SER A 22 -26.49 -10.62 31.17
C SER A 22 -25.27 -9.70 31.27
N ASP A 23 -24.51 -9.79 32.38
CA ASP A 23 -23.27 -9.04 32.57
C ASP A 23 -22.21 -9.36 31.50
N THR A 24 -22.21 -10.57 30.91
CA THR A 24 -21.20 -10.94 29.90
C THR A 24 -21.49 -10.35 28.53
N GLU A 25 -22.76 -10.13 28.19
CA GLU A 25 -23.14 -9.44 26.94
C GLU A 25 -23.00 -7.91 27.10
N GLU A 26 -23.33 -7.32 28.25
CA GLU A 26 -23.11 -5.89 28.50
C GLU A 26 -21.63 -5.52 28.48
N VAL A 27 -20.75 -6.35 29.06
CA VAL A 27 -19.28 -6.13 29.03
C VAL A 27 -18.71 -6.23 27.60
N GLU A 28 -19.27 -7.08 26.73
CA GLU A 28 -18.81 -7.23 25.34
C GLU A 28 -19.23 -6.05 24.45
N TYR A 29 -20.31 -5.33 24.81
CA TYR A 29 -20.72 -4.07 24.17
C TYR A 29 -19.92 -2.87 24.68
N GLU A 30 -19.67 -2.78 25.99
CA GLU A 30 -18.82 -1.74 26.57
C GLU A 30 -17.38 -1.82 26.06
N GLU A 31 -16.79 -3.03 25.94
CA GLU A 31 -15.47 -3.24 25.31
C GLU A 31 -15.45 -2.79 23.83
N GLN A 32 -16.59 -2.89 23.13
CA GLN A 32 -16.70 -2.46 21.73
C GLN A 32 -16.81 -0.95 21.58
N GLU A 33 -17.49 -0.28 22.50
CA GLU A 33 -17.62 1.17 22.56
C GLU A 33 -16.28 1.83 22.97
N GLU A 34 -15.55 1.20 23.90
CA GLU A 34 -14.17 1.60 24.26
C GLU A 34 -13.18 1.41 23.10
N GLU A 35 -13.31 0.34 22.30
CA GLU A 35 -12.51 0.17 21.07
C GLU A 35 -12.84 1.25 20.02
N GLU A 36 -14.10 1.66 19.88
CA GLU A 36 -14.49 2.73 18.94
C GLU A 36 -13.99 4.11 19.38
N GLU A 37 -14.07 4.44 20.67
CA GLU A 37 -13.56 5.69 21.23
C GLU A 37 -12.02 5.77 21.16
N GLN A 38 -11.33 4.63 21.30
CA GLN A 38 -9.87 4.54 21.17
C GLN A 38 -9.41 4.73 19.72
N VAL A 39 -10.18 4.27 18.74
CA VAL A 39 -9.90 4.48 17.31
C VAL A 39 -10.16 5.93 16.88
N GLU A 40 -11.22 6.57 17.39
CA GLU A 40 -11.45 8.01 17.14
C GLU A 40 -10.33 8.88 17.75
N GLN A 41 -9.84 8.55 18.95
CA GLN A 41 -8.71 9.26 19.55
C GLN A 41 -7.41 9.06 18.76
N GLU A 42 -7.12 7.86 18.26
CA GLU A 42 -5.96 7.61 17.39
C GLU A 42 -6.07 8.36 16.05
N GLU A 43 -7.26 8.47 15.45
CA GLU A 43 -7.46 9.28 14.24
C GLU A 43 -7.29 10.79 14.50
N GLU A 44 -7.74 11.30 15.65
CA GLU A 44 -7.59 12.71 16.02
C GLU A 44 -6.11 13.07 16.28
N GLU A 45 -5.36 12.19 16.95
CA GLU A 45 -3.92 12.35 17.21
C GLU A 45 -3.09 12.26 15.91
N GLU A 46 -3.43 11.36 14.97
CA GLU A 46 -2.75 11.26 13.66
C GLU A 46 -3.00 12.50 12.77
N VAL A 47 -4.18 13.11 12.88
CA VAL A 47 -4.51 14.37 12.17
C VAL A 47 -3.70 15.53 12.76
N GLU A 48 -3.56 15.60 14.08
CA GLU A 48 -2.79 16.65 14.74
C GLU A 48 -1.29 16.53 14.42
N GLU A 49 -0.71 15.31 14.45
CA GLU A 49 0.68 15.06 14.04
C GLU A 49 0.96 15.48 12.60
N GLN A 50 0.03 15.22 11.66
CA GLN A 50 0.20 15.60 10.26
C GLN A 50 -0.03 17.10 10.00
N GLU A 51 -0.86 17.77 10.81
CA GLU A 51 -0.99 19.23 10.74
C GLU A 51 0.28 19.93 11.22
N VAL A 52 1.01 19.31 12.16
CA VAL A 52 2.36 19.74 12.59
C VAL A 52 3.38 19.47 11.49
N GLU A 53 3.37 18.28 10.88
CA GLU A 53 4.28 17.91 9.78
C GLU A 53 4.08 18.84 8.54
N LEU A 54 2.85 19.23 8.24
CA LEU A 54 2.53 20.19 7.18
C LEU A 54 2.97 21.63 7.50
N LYS A 55 2.99 22.00 8.79
CA LYS A 55 3.53 23.29 9.26
C LYS A 55 5.06 23.28 9.16
N GLU A 56 5.71 22.18 9.55
CA GLU A 56 7.17 22.00 9.45
C GLU A 56 7.64 21.97 7.98
N GLU A 57 6.99 21.25 7.07
CA GLU A 57 7.35 21.24 5.63
C GLU A 57 7.20 22.64 4.99
N VAL A 58 6.22 23.44 5.44
CA VAL A 58 6.02 24.82 4.96
C VAL A 58 7.09 25.76 5.54
N GLU A 59 7.50 25.56 6.79
CA GLU A 59 8.56 26.34 7.44
C GLU A 59 9.94 26.01 6.83
N GLU A 60 10.24 24.74 6.59
CA GLU A 60 11.48 24.28 5.95
C GLU A 60 11.59 24.77 4.49
N ALA A 61 10.48 24.77 3.74
CA ALA A 61 10.43 25.32 2.39
C ALA A 61 10.61 26.86 2.35
N LEU A 62 10.26 27.58 3.42
CA LEU A 62 10.50 29.02 3.54
C LEU A 62 11.97 29.30 3.90
N GLU A 63 12.61 28.47 4.73
CA GLU A 63 14.04 28.62 5.09
C GLU A 63 15.00 28.28 3.93
N ASP A 64 14.69 27.27 3.10
CA ASP A 64 15.56 26.88 1.98
C ASP A 64 15.63 27.96 0.88
N THR A 65 14.63 28.85 0.78
CA THR A 65 14.68 30.01 -0.15
C THR A 65 15.58 31.16 0.33
N ALA A 66 15.96 31.20 1.61
CA ALA A 66 16.84 32.22 2.18
C ALA A 66 18.33 31.82 2.23
N GLY A 67 18.68 30.57 1.88
CA GLY A 67 20.00 29.98 2.14
C GLY A 67 20.98 29.88 0.97
N GLN A 68 20.60 30.17 -0.27
CA GLN A 68 21.51 30.06 -1.44
C GLN A 68 22.05 31.41 -1.93
N GLU A 69 22.91 32.02 -1.12
CA GLU A 69 24.00 32.86 -1.64
C GLU A 69 25.26 31.99 -1.80
N THR A 70 25.41 31.35 -2.95
CA THR A 70 26.74 30.96 -3.44
C THR A 70 26.86 31.35 -4.90
N GLY A 71 27.75 32.30 -5.16
CA GLY A 71 28.06 32.77 -6.50
C GLY A 71 28.73 31.67 -7.30
N GLU A 72 28.09 31.28 -8.40
CA GLU A 72 28.73 30.56 -9.50
C GLU A 72 28.74 31.48 -10.72
N ALA A 73 29.92 32.04 -11.00
CA ALA A 73 30.19 32.73 -12.24
C ALA A 73 30.24 31.70 -13.37
N VAL A 74 29.22 31.70 -14.21
CA VAL A 74 29.24 30.96 -15.48
C VAL A 74 29.99 31.83 -16.49
N GLU A 75 31.22 31.46 -16.80
CA GLU A 75 31.98 32.00 -17.93
C GLU A 75 31.26 31.64 -19.24
N HIS A 76 30.86 32.67 -19.97
CA HIS A 76 30.39 32.55 -21.35
C HIS A 76 31.59 32.78 -22.27
N GLU A 77 32.20 31.69 -22.76
CA GLU A 77 33.16 31.74 -23.86
C GLU A 77 32.41 32.05 -25.17
N GLU A 78 32.57 33.28 -25.69
CA GLU A 78 32.24 33.58 -27.08
C GLU A 78 33.51 33.49 -27.93
N GLU A 79 33.49 32.53 -28.86
CA GLU A 79 34.54 32.24 -29.82
C GLU A 79 34.56 33.33 -30.93
N GLU A 80 35.66 34.08 -31.03
CA GLU A 80 35.93 34.97 -32.18
C GLU A 80 36.15 34.12 -33.45
N GLU A 81 35.34 34.34 -34.48
CA GLU A 81 35.69 33.92 -35.85
C GLU A 81 35.65 35.09 -36.86
N ALA A 82 36.60 35.03 -37.79
CA ALA A 82 37.16 36.14 -38.53
C ALA A 82 36.32 36.66 -39.73
N LYS A 83 36.56 37.94 -40.05
CA LYS A 83 36.17 38.73 -41.25
C LYS A 83 36.02 37.93 -42.57
N PRO A 84 35.18 38.42 -43.51
CA PRO A 84 35.75 39.28 -44.57
C PRO A 84 34.88 40.52 -44.92
N LYS A 85 35.57 41.62 -45.27
CA LYS A 85 35.00 42.91 -45.70
C LYS A 85 34.24 42.81 -47.05
N PRO A 86 33.11 43.50 -47.23
CA PRO A 86 32.68 43.99 -48.53
C PRO A 86 32.81 45.51 -48.66
N LYS A 87 32.98 45.94 -49.90
CA LYS A 87 33.52 47.22 -50.35
C LYS A 87 32.56 48.40 -50.12
N SER A 88 33.15 49.51 -49.69
CA SER A 88 32.55 50.84 -49.58
C SER A 88 32.05 51.37 -50.92
N PHE A 89 30.76 51.72 -51.00
CA PHE A 89 30.24 52.72 -51.94
C PHE A 89 29.43 53.74 -51.12
N LEU A 90 30.09 54.82 -50.70
CA LEU A 90 29.44 56.00 -50.14
C LEU A 90 29.36 57.08 -51.23
N PRO A 91 28.18 57.69 -51.48
CA PRO A 91 28.07 58.84 -52.37
C PRO A 91 28.83 60.04 -51.76
N PRO A 92 29.30 61.02 -52.55
CA PRO A 92 30.01 62.17 -52.00
C PRO A 92 29.03 63.06 -51.22
N LEU A 93 28.94 62.83 -49.90
CA LEU A 93 28.25 63.74 -48.99
C LEU A 93 29.07 65.03 -48.89
N VAL A 94 28.50 66.08 -49.45
CA VAL A 94 28.83 67.49 -49.16
C VAL A 94 28.94 67.65 -47.64
N PRO A 95 30.02 68.25 -47.11
CA PRO A 95 30.17 68.46 -45.67
C PRO A 95 28.97 69.29 -45.18
N PRO A 96 28.10 68.76 -44.31
CA PRO A 96 27.06 69.57 -43.70
C PRO A 96 27.77 70.71 -42.97
N LYS A 97 27.44 71.94 -43.39
CA LYS A 97 27.84 73.16 -42.69
C LYS A 97 27.40 73.00 -41.24
N ILE A 98 28.36 72.87 -40.32
CA ILE A 98 28.12 72.99 -38.89
C ILE A 98 27.79 74.48 -38.68
N PRO A 99 26.55 74.86 -38.32
CA PRO A 99 26.29 76.21 -37.87
C PRO A 99 27.01 76.43 -36.53
N ASP A 100 27.60 77.61 -36.41
CA ASP A 100 28.53 78.01 -35.38
C ASP A 100 28.05 77.78 -33.94
N GLY A 101 28.92 77.16 -33.12
CA GLY A 101 29.24 77.71 -31.80
C GLY A 101 28.29 77.45 -30.63
N GLU A 102 27.51 76.37 -30.58
CA GLU A 102 26.97 75.91 -29.30
C GLU A 102 28.07 75.14 -28.57
N LYS A 103 28.68 75.84 -27.60
CA LYS A 103 29.79 75.35 -26.79
C LYS A 103 29.37 74.05 -26.12
N VAL A 104 29.88 72.92 -26.62
CA VAL A 104 29.68 71.61 -26.00
C VAL A 104 30.23 71.68 -24.59
N ASP A 105 29.33 71.79 -23.61
CA ASP A 105 29.70 71.96 -22.22
C ASP A 105 30.11 70.59 -21.66
N PHE A 106 31.41 70.39 -21.45
CA PHE A 106 31.94 69.13 -20.94
C PHE A 106 31.39 68.80 -19.55
N ASP A 107 31.04 69.81 -18.76
CA ASP A 107 30.39 69.61 -17.47
C ASP A 107 28.95 69.10 -17.63
N ASP A 108 28.23 69.52 -18.68
CA ASP A 108 26.90 69.01 -19.02
C ASP A 108 26.95 67.55 -19.49
N ILE A 109 27.96 67.18 -20.29
CA ILE A 109 28.20 65.78 -20.68
C ILE A 109 28.48 64.91 -19.46
N HIS A 110 29.31 65.38 -18.52
CA HIS A 110 29.63 64.63 -17.32
C HIS A 110 28.41 64.46 -16.40
N ARG A 111 27.61 65.52 -16.23
CA ARG A 111 26.34 65.48 -15.48
C ARG A 111 25.36 64.48 -16.09
N LYS A 112 25.14 64.56 -17.41
CA LYS A 112 24.25 63.64 -18.15
C LYS A 112 24.75 62.20 -18.14
N ARG A 113 26.06 61.98 -18.05
CA ARG A 113 26.62 60.64 -17.84
C ARG A 113 26.23 60.12 -16.46
N MET A 114 26.56 60.85 -15.40
CA MET A 114 26.23 60.43 -14.03
C MET A 114 24.73 60.25 -13.80
N GLU A 115 23.90 61.12 -14.38
CA GLU A 115 22.45 61.04 -14.27
C GLU A 115 21.91 59.79 -15.01
N LYS A 116 22.44 59.48 -16.19
CA LYS A 116 22.11 58.23 -16.90
C LYS A 116 22.53 57.01 -16.09
N ASP A 117 23.77 56.97 -15.61
CA ASP A 117 24.34 55.84 -14.87
C ASP A 117 23.54 55.60 -13.57
N LEU A 118 23.09 56.67 -12.90
CA LEU A 118 22.18 56.57 -11.74
C LEU A 118 20.80 56.03 -12.11
N THR A 119 20.19 56.51 -13.20
CA THR A 119 18.89 56.00 -13.65
C THR A 119 18.96 54.55 -14.12
N GLU A 120 20.04 54.16 -14.80
CA GLU A 120 20.28 52.80 -15.24
C GLU A 120 20.48 51.87 -14.05
N LEU A 121 21.27 52.28 -13.05
CA LEU A 121 21.46 51.51 -11.82
C LEU A 121 20.14 51.32 -11.06
N GLN A 122 19.33 52.38 -10.92
CA GLN A 122 18.01 52.30 -10.30
C GLN A 122 17.09 51.33 -11.07
N SER A 123 17.07 51.43 -12.41
CA SER A 123 16.29 50.53 -13.26
C SER A 123 16.76 49.07 -13.15
N LEU A 124 18.06 48.81 -13.04
CA LEU A 124 18.59 47.46 -12.88
C LEU A 124 18.21 46.86 -11.53
N ILE A 125 18.31 47.68 -10.48
CA ILE A 125 17.92 47.28 -9.12
C ILE A 125 16.44 46.91 -9.11
N GLU A 126 15.57 47.78 -9.62
CA GLU A 126 14.12 47.56 -9.65
C GLU A 126 13.77 46.32 -10.49
N ALA A 127 14.37 46.17 -11.68
CA ALA A 127 14.18 44.99 -12.52
C ALA A 127 14.62 43.68 -11.85
N HIS A 128 15.74 43.67 -11.12
CA HIS A 128 16.20 42.49 -10.40
C HIS A 128 15.24 42.10 -9.27
N PHE A 129 14.78 43.08 -8.48
CA PHE A 129 13.83 42.82 -7.39
C PHE A 129 12.47 42.38 -7.92
N GLU A 130 11.96 43.01 -8.99
CA GLU A 130 10.71 42.58 -9.61
C GLU A 130 10.81 41.17 -10.22
N SER A 131 11.93 40.83 -10.89
CA SER A 131 12.15 39.49 -11.43
C SER A 131 12.17 38.45 -10.32
N ARG A 132 12.98 38.66 -9.28
CA ARG A 132 13.09 37.75 -8.14
C ARG A 132 11.79 37.58 -7.40
N LYS A 133 11.10 38.68 -7.10
CA LYS A 133 9.81 38.64 -6.41
C LYS A 133 8.78 37.85 -7.21
N LYS A 134 8.74 38.05 -8.53
CA LYS A 134 7.81 37.32 -9.39
C LYS A 134 8.15 35.83 -9.46
N GLU A 135 9.42 35.49 -9.58
CA GLU A 135 9.90 34.10 -9.56
C GLU A 135 9.58 33.41 -8.22
N GLU A 136 9.79 34.09 -7.09
CA GLU A 136 9.44 33.60 -5.75
C GLU A 136 7.93 33.40 -5.59
N GLU A 137 7.11 34.35 -6.03
CA GLU A 137 5.64 34.22 -6.01
C GLU A 137 5.17 33.03 -6.87
N GLU A 138 5.79 32.81 -8.04
CA GLU A 138 5.49 31.67 -8.91
C GLU A 138 5.92 30.34 -8.27
N LEU A 139 7.09 30.29 -7.62
CA LEU A 139 7.58 29.12 -6.90
C LEU A 139 6.67 28.77 -5.72
N VAL A 140 6.32 29.74 -4.88
CA VAL A 140 5.41 29.54 -3.74
C VAL A 140 4.05 29.05 -4.23
N ALA A 141 3.49 29.64 -5.29
CA ALA A 141 2.22 29.19 -5.86
C ALA A 141 2.29 27.76 -6.41
N LEU A 142 3.41 27.36 -7.01
CA LEU A 142 3.62 26.00 -7.51
C LEU A 142 3.73 24.99 -6.35
N THR A 143 4.52 25.31 -5.33
CA THR A 143 4.70 24.48 -4.13
C THR A 143 3.36 24.27 -3.43
N LEU A 144 2.58 25.33 -3.22
CA LEU A 144 1.26 25.24 -2.61
C LEU A 144 0.31 24.34 -3.42
N ARG A 145 0.36 24.40 -4.75
CA ARG A 145 -0.44 23.50 -5.61
C ARG A 145 0.00 22.04 -5.48
N ILE A 146 1.30 21.77 -5.42
CA ILE A 146 1.84 20.41 -5.27
C ILE A 146 1.46 19.83 -3.92
N VAL A 147 1.65 20.59 -2.83
CA VAL A 147 1.28 20.18 -1.47
C VAL A 147 -0.22 19.95 -1.37
N SER A 148 -1.05 20.87 -1.89
CA SER A 148 -2.50 20.69 -1.94
C SER A 148 -2.91 19.42 -2.70
N HIS A 149 -2.29 19.14 -3.85
CA HIS A 149 -2.57 17.94 -4.61
C HIS A 149 -2.16 16.66 -3.87
N LYS A 150 -1.00 16.64 -3.21
CA LYS A 150 -0.57 15.51 -2.36
C LYS A 150 -1.54 15.27 -1.22
N TYR A 151 -1.97 16.33 -0.53
CA TYR A 151 -2.95 16.25 0.55
C TYR A 151 -4.29 15.68 0.07
N CYS A 152 -4.84 16.20 -1.03
CA CYS A 152 -6.07 15.68 -1.63
C CYS A 152 -5.95 14.20 -2.03
N PHE A 153 -4.83 13.80 -2.64
CA PHE A 153 -4.59 12.40 -3.00
C PHE A 153 -4.55 11.48 -1.78
N ASN A 154 -3.84 11.87 -0.71
CA ASN A 154 -3.76 11.10 0.52
C ASN A 154 -5.13 10.96 1.21
N LEU A 155 -5.92 12.04 1.25
CA LEU A 155 -7.28 11.99 1.77
C LEU A 155 -8.19 11.06 0.95
N GLU A 156 -8.10 11.12 -0.38
CA GLU A 156 -8.90 10.26 -1.25
C GLU A 156 -8.54 8.78 -1.05
N ASP A 157 -7.25 8.46 -0.93
CA ASP A 157 -6.79 7.11 -0.61
C ASP A 157 -7.29 6.63 0.77
N ARG A 158 -7.34 7.51 1.78
CA ARG A 158 -7.92 7.21 3.10
C ARG A 158 -9.41 6.93 3.02
N VAL A 159 -10.16 7.80 2.35
CA VAL A 159 -11.62 7.63 2.16
C VAL A 159 -11.92 6.33 1.41
N ILE A 160 -11.14 6.00 0.38
CA ILE A 160 -11.28 4.74 -0.36
C ILE A 160 -11.01 3.54 0.55
N LYS A 161 -9.95 3.57 1.37
CA LYS A 161 -9.64 2.50 2.33
C LYS A 161 -10.71 2.35 3.40
N HIS A 162 -11.19 3.45 3.98
CA HIS A 162 -12.26 3.44 4.99
C HIS A 162 -13.56 2.88 4.41
N ARG A 163 -13.90 3.26 3.17
CA ARG A 163 -15.04 2.69 2.45
C ARG A 163 -14.88 1.19 2.19
N GLN A 164 -13.69 0.73 1.81
CA GLN A 164 -13.41 -0.70 1.62
C GLN A 164 -13.53 -1.48 2.93
N PHE A 165 -13.01 -0.92 4.04
CA PHE A 165 -13.08 -1.54 5.35
C PHE A 165 -14.52 -1.64 5.87
N THR A 166 -15.31 -0.57 5.73
CA THR A 166 -16.74 -0.57 6.12
C THR A 166 -17.58 -1.50 5.25
N GLU A 167 -17.36 -1.54 3.93
CA GLU A 167 -18.02 -2.51 3.03
C GLU A 167 -17.60 -3.97 3.34
N GLU A 168 -16.35 -4.23 3.73
CA GLU A 168 -15.88 -5.56 4.13
C GLU A 168 -16.42 -5.97 5.52
N LYS A 169 -16.48 -5.04 6.48
CA LYS A 169 -17.10 -5.25 7.81
C LYS A 169 -18.59 -5.57 7.65
N ALA A 170 -19.31 -4.81 6.84
CA ALA A 170 -20.73 -5.06 6.53
C ALA A 170 -20.96 -6.40 5.82
N ARG A 171 -20.08 -6.80 4.88
CA ARG A 171 -20.19 -8.12 4.22
C ARG A 171 -19.92 -9.27 5.19
N LYS A 172 -18.99 -9.08 6.13
CA LYS A 172 -18.67 -10.06 7.17
C LYS A 172 -19.82 -10.21 8.17
N GLU A 173 -20.46 -9.12 8.55
CA GLU A 173 -21.64 -9.11 9.43
C GLU A 173 -22.85 -9.78 8.75
N GLU A 174 -23.10 -9.54 7.46
CA GLU A 174 -24.17 -10.21 6.70
C GLU A 174 -23.90 -11.74 6.58
N GLU A 175 -22.66 -12.14 6.35
CA GLU A 175 -22.26 -13.56 6.32
C GLU A 175 -22.43 -14.24 7.69
N GLU A 176 -22.16 -13.52 8.78
CA GLU A 176 -22.30 -14.00 10.16
C GLU A 176 -23.76 -14.10 10.60
N ALA A 177 -24.58 -13.09 10.30
CA ALA A 177 -26.03 -13.13 10.52
C ALA A 177 -26.69 -14.26 9.72
N LYS A 178 -26.29 -14.43 8.46
CA LYS A 178 -26.75 -15.55 7.62
C LYS A 178 -26.33 -16.90 8.19
N LYS A 179 -25.11 -17.03 8.68
CA LYS A 179 -24.61 -18.26 9.30
C LYS A 179 -25.32 -18.57 10.62
N LYS A 180 -25.63 -17.56 11.45
CA LYS A 180 -26.42 -17.69 12.68
C LYS A 180 -27.85 -18.17 12.39
N ALA A 181 -28.50 -17.59 11.38
CA ALA A 181 -29.81 -18.04 10.92
C ALA A 181 -29.79 -19.46 10.34
N ASP A 182 -28.75 -19.80 9.57
CA ASP A 182 -28.54 -21.14 9.00
C ASP A 182 -28.27 -22.20 10.07
N ASP A 183 -27.50 -21.85 11.11
CA ASP A 183 -27.18 -22.74 12.21
C ASP A 183 -28.39 -22.94 13.13
N ASP A 184 -29.22 -21.92 13.38
CA ASP A 184 -30.48 -22.09 14.10
C ASP A 184 -31.52 -22.86 13.29
N ALA A 185 -31.59 -22.64 11.97
CA ALA A 185 -32.40 -23.47 11.09
C ALA A 185 -31.90 -24.93 11.03
N LYS A 186 -30.58 -25.16 11.07
CA LYS A 186 -29.98 -26.50 11.15
C LYS A 186 -30.22 -27.14 12.51
N LYS A 187 -30.08 -26.43 13.62
CA LYS A 187 -30.42 -26.92 14.98
C LYS A 187 -31.89 -27.33 15.04
N LYS A 188 -32.80 -26.51 14.49
CA LYS A 188 -34.24 -26.84 14.40
C LYS A 188 -34.52 -28.05 13.50
N LYS A 189 -33.83 -28.18 12.36
CA LYS A 189 -33.92 -29.33 11.45
C LYS A 189 -33.30 -30.60 12.03
N VAL A 190 -32.25 -30.50 12.85
CA VAL A 190 -31.59 -31.62 13.51
C VAL A 190 -32.41 -32.10 14.71
N LEU A 191 -33.00 -31.20 15.50
CA LEU A 191 -33.93 -31.57 16.57
C LEU A 191 -35.18 -32.29 16.04
N THR A 192 -35.63 -31.93 14.83
CA THR A 192 -36.81 -32.54 14.19
C THR A 192 -36.49 -33.81 13.40
N ASN A 193 -35.22 -34.09 13.10
CA ASN A 193 -34.79 -35.27 12.33
C ASN A 193 -34.03 -36.27 13.20
N LEU A 194 -34.78 -37.01 14.02
CA LEU A 194 -34.30 -38.04 14.96
C LEU A 194 -33.75 -39.32 14.28
N GLN A 195 -33.50 -39.32 12.96
CA GLN A 195 -33.06 -40.49 12.19
C GLN A 195 -31.70 -40.27 11.50
N TYR A 196 -30.77 -39.59 12.18
CA TYR A 196 -29.52 -39.16 11.57
C TYR A 196 -28.25 -39.70 12.26
N THR A 197 -28.06 -41.01 12.18
CA THR A 197 -26.91 -41.71 12.77
C THR A 197 -25.59 -41.53 11.97
N GLY A 198 -25.59 -40.77 10.87
CA GLY A 198 -24.47 -40.70 9.91
C GLY A 198 -23.62 -39.42 9.90
N TYR A 199 -24.12 -38.25 10.35
CA TYR A 199 -23.27 -37.03 10.43
C TYR A 199 -23.01 -36.41 11.78
N MET A 200 -23.45 -37.04 12.87
CA MET A 200 -22.84 -36.75 14.17
C MET A 200 -21.34 -37.06 14.20
N GLN A 201 -20.87 -38.09 13.47
CA GLN A 201 -19.42 -38.38 13.31
C GLN A 201 -18.63 -37.31 12.55
N LYS A 202 -19.28 -36.45 11.75
CA LYS A 202 -18.61 -35.36 11.02
C LYS A 202 -18.70 -34.03 11.78
N THR A 203 -19.69 -33.86 12.65
CA THR A 203 -19.88 -32.62 13.43
C THR A 203 -19.08 -32.59 14.73
N ASP A 204 -18.81 -33.73 15.36
CA ASP A 204 -17.95 -33.81 16.56
C ASP A 204 -16.45 -33.52 16.30
N ARG A 205 -16.05 -33.33 15.03
CA ARG A 205 -14.71 -32.86 14.65
C ARG A 205 -14.65 -31.36 14.34
N ARG A 206 -15.66 -30.58 14.73
CA ARG A 206 -15.66 -29.11 14.62
C ARG A 206 -14.90 -28.48 15.80
N GLY A 207 -13.60 -28.77 15.88
CA GLY A 207 -12.65 -27.80 16.43
C GLY A 207 -12.53 -26.57 15.51
N PRO A 208 -11.70 -25.56 15.85
CA PRO A 208 -11.49 -24.38 15.01
C PRO A 208 -11.34 -24.77 13.53
N LYS A 209 -12.07 -24.07 12.67
CA LYS A 209 -12.23 -24.39 11.24
C LYS A 209 -10.85 -24.62 10.64
N LYS A 210 -10.49 -25.90 10.41
CA LYS A 210 -9.16 -26.24 9.90
C LYS A 210 -8.97 -25.49 8.59
N GLN A 211 -7.91 -24.68 8.54
CA GLN A 211 -7.57 -23.86 7.39
C GLN A 211 -7.60 -24.72 6.13
N THR A 212 -8.33 -24.27 5.11
CA THR A 212 -8.46 -25.05 3.88
C THR A 212 -7.11 -25.11 3.16
N GLU A 213 -6.85 -26.16 2.39
CA GLU A 213 -5.61 -26.25 1.59
C GLU A 213 -5.45 -25.06 0.62
N ARG A 214 -6.58 -24.46 0.19
CA ARG A 214 -6.61 -23.23 -0.60
C ARG A 214 -6.10 -22.03 0.19
N GLU A 215 -6.55 -21.85 1.42
CA GLU A 215 -6.09 -20.78 2.32
C GLU A 215 -4.62 -20.96 2.69
N LYS A 216 -4.18 -22.19 2.99
CA LYS A 216 -2.76 -22.49 3.26
C LYS A 216 -1.89 -22.15 2.07
N LYS A 217 -2.30 -22.57 0.87
CA LYS A 217 -1.58 -22.24 -0.37
C LYS A 217 -1.51 -20.73 -0.58
N ARG A 218 -2.62 -20.00 -0.38
CA ARG A 218 -2.63 -18.54 -0.50
C ARG A 218 -1.68 -17.91 0.51
N LYS A 219 -1.75 -18.32 1.78
CA LYS A 219 -0.86 -17.83 2.85
C LYS A 219 0.62 -18.05 2.52
N ILE A 220 1.02 -19.27 2.16
CA ILE A 220 2.41 -19.59 1.79
C ILE A 220 2.88 -18.80 0.57
N LEU A 221 2.02 -18.58 -0.43
CA LEU A 221 2.38 -17.79 -1.61
C LEU A 221 2.52 -16.30 -1.29
N SER A 222 1.66 -15.76 -0.44
CA SER A 222 1.79 -14.38 0.06
C SER A 222 3.08 -14.21 0.87
N GLU A 223 3.41 -15.13 1.77
CA GLU A 223 4.67 -15.11 2.55
C GLU A 223 5.93 -15.17 1.66
N ARG A 224 5.87 -15.87 0.53
CA ARG A 224 6.98 -15.94 -0.43
C ARG A 224 7.07 -14.72 -1.34
N ARG A 225 5.99 -13.95 -1.46
CA ARG A 225 5.94 -12.75 -2.31
C ARG A 225 6.61 -11.61 -1.56
N LYS A 226 7.77 -11.20 -2.04
CA LYS A 226 8.44 -9.98 -1.57
C LYS A 226 7.89 -8.80 -2.37
N GLU A 227 7.47 -7.76 -1.66
CA GLU A 227 7.08 -6.50 -2.28
C GLU A 227 8.28 -5.87 -2.99
N LEU A 228 8.01 -5.17 -4.09
CA LEU A 228 9.03 -4.64 -4.97
C LEU A 228 8.92 -3.12 -4.98
N HIS A 229 9.82 -2.45 -4.28
CA HIS A 229 9.97 -0.99 -4.30
C HIS A 229 11.03 -0.62 -5.33
N ILE A 230 10.63 0.10 -6.40
CA ILE A 230 11.51 0.44 -7.53
C ILE A 230 11.57 1.94 -7.86
N ASP A 231 10.64 2.74 -7.34
CA ASP A 231 10.42 4.11 -7.82
C ASP A 231 11.56 5.08 -7.43
N HIS A 232 12.31 4.76 -6.37
CA HIS A 232 13.42 5.56 -5.85
C HIS A 232 14.80 4.96 -6.16
N LEU A 233 14.90 4.03 -7.12
CA LEU A 233 16.16 3.37 -7.48
C LEU A 233 16.83 4.02 -8.71
N ASN A 234 18.15 4.23 -8.63
CA ASN A 234 18.98 4.66 -9.77
C ASN A 234 19.17 3.52 -10.80
N ALA A 235 19.52 3.85 -12.04
CA ALA A 235 19.63 2.94 -13.17
C ALA A 235 20.51 1.70 -12.90
N ASP A 236 21.66 1.89 -12.25
CA ASP A 236 22.57 0.78 -11.92
C ASP A 236 21.94 -0.18 -10.91
N LYS A 237 21.29 0.35 -9.86
CA LYS A 237 20.57 -0.45 -8.86
C LYS A 237 19.37 -1.19 -9.47
N LEU A 238 18.71 -0.59 -10.46
CA LEU A 238 17.64 -1.26 -11.20
C LEU A 238 18.16 -2.45 -12.03
N ARG A 239 19.34 -2.34 -12.65
CA ARG A 239 19.97 -3.47 -13.36
C ARG A 239 20.31 -4.61 -12.40
N ASP A 240 20.86 -4.30 -11.23
CA ASP A 240 21.16 -5.31 -10.22
C ASP A 240 19.89 -6.00 -9.73
N LYS A 241 18.83 -5.22 -9.44
CA LYS A 241 17.54 -5.77 -9.02
C LYS A 241 16.89 -6.66 -10.09
N ALA A 242 16.99 -6.27 -11.36
CA ALA A 242 16.52 -7.08 -12.47
C ALA A 242 17.30 -8.41 -12.58
N ASN A 243 18.62 -8.38 -12.41
CA ASN A 243 19.44 -9.58 -12.39
C ASN A 243 19.08 -10.51 -11.22
N ASP A 244 18.81 -9.97 -10.04
CA ASP A 244 18.41 -10.77 -8.88
C ASP A 244 17.03 -11.41 -9.05
N LEU A 245 16.06 -10.66 -9.58
CA LEU A 245 14.74 -11.20 -9.91
C LEU A 245 14.83 -12.29 -10.99
N TRP A 246 15.71 -12.11 -11.98
CA TRP A 246 15.95 -13.12 -13.01
C TRP A 246 16.56 -14.40 -12.42
N LYS A 247 17.57 -14.29 -11.56
CA LYS A 247 18.15 -15.45 -10.84
C LYS A 247 17.11 -16.16 -9.99
N TRP A 248 16.27 -15.40 -9.28
CA TRP A 248 15.18 -15.96 -8.46
C TRP A 248 14.16 -16.73 -9.30
N MET A 249 13.74 -16.15 -10.43
CA MET A 249 12.84 -16.83 -11.38
C MET A 249 13.48 -18.11 -11.93
N TYR A 250 14.75 -18.05 -12.33
CA TYR A 250 15.50 -19.21 -12.82
C TYR A 250 15.59 -20.34 -11.78
N GLN A 251 15.85 -20.00 -10.52
CA GLN A 251 15.85 -20.97 -9.42
C GLN A 251 14.48 -21.65 -9.26
N LEU A 252 13.39 -20.87 -9.26
CA LEU A 252 12.03 -21.41 -9.14
C LEU A 252 11.67 -22.34 -10.30
N GLU A 253 12.13 -22.03 -11.52
CA GLU A 253 11.95 -22.91 -12.69
C GLU A 253 12.72 -24.22 -12.56
N ALA A 254 13.97 -24.16 -12.07
CA ALA A 254 14.77 -25.36 -11.82
C ALA A 254 14.12 -26.27 -10.76
N GLU A 255 13.66 -25.70 -9.64
CA GLU A 255 12.95 -26.45 -8.59
C GLU A 255 11.64 -27.07 -9.12
N LYS A 256 10.87 -26.32 -9.92
CA LYS A 256 9.67 -26.82 -10.57
C LYS A 256 9.98 -28.00 -11.49
N PHE A 257 11.03 -27.91 -12.29
CA PHE A 257 11.46 -28.99 -13.18
C PHE A 257 11.82 -30.26 -12.39
N GLU A 258 12.61 -30.14 -11.33
CA GLU A 258 12.94 -31.27 -10.46
C GLU A 258 11.69 -31.92 -9.86
N LEU A 259 10.74 -31.12 -9.37
CA LEU A 259 9.49 -31.61 -8.79
C LEU A 259 8.63 -32.34 -9.84
N GLN A 260 8.59 -31.84 -11.08
CA GLN A 260 7.90 -32.51 -12.18
C GLN A 260 8.54 -33.87 -12.52
N TYR A 261 9.87 -33.94 -12.53
CA TYR A 261 10.60 -35.19 -12.74
C TYR A 261 10.34 -36.19 -11.60
N LYS A 262 10.44 -35.74 -10.35
CA LYS A 262 10.13 -36.53 -9.14
C LYS A 262 8.68 -37.05 -9.18
N TYR A 263 7.72 -36.20 -9.53
CA TYR A 263 6.31 -36.59 -9.67
C TYR A 263 6.13 -37.70 -10.72
N THR A 264 6.78 -37.58 -11.87
CA THR A 264 6.70 -38.57 -12.95
C THR A 264 7.27 -39.91 -12.51
N ARG A 265 8.42 -39.90 -11.82
CA ARG A 265 9.03 -41.10 -11.24
C ARG A 265 8.12 -41.77 -10.20
N GLN A 266 7.61 -40.99 -9.25
CA GLN A 266 6.70 -41.47 -8.21
C GLN A 266 5.40 -42.02 -8.80
N LYS A 267 4.86 -41.40 -9.84
CA LYS A 267 3.69 -41.90 -10.55
C LYS A 267 3.92 -43.29 -11.12
N TYR A 268 5.10 -43.54 -11.72
CA TYR A 268 5.48 -44.87 -12.17
C TYR A 268 5.65 -45.86 -11.01
N GLU A 269 6.37 -45.48 -9.95
CA GLU A 269 6.56 -46.29 -8.75
C GLU A 269 5.22 -46.72 -8.15
N VAL A 270 4.25 -45.80 -8.03
CA VAL A 270 2.90 -46.09 -7.53
C VAL A 270 2.19 -47.11 -8.43
N THR A 271 2.28 -46.98 -9.75
CA THR A 271 1.70 -47.97 -10.68
C THR A 271 2.31 -49.35 -10.50
N VAL A 272 3.64 -49.44 -10.40
CA VAL A 272 4.35 -50.71 -10.16
C VAL A 272 3.95 -51.31 -8.82
N LEU A 273 3.89 -50.50 -7.76
CA LEU A 273 3.49 -50.95 -6.43
C LEU A 273 2.05 -51.46 -6.42
N ARG A 274 1.12 -50.79 -7.11
CA ARG A 274 -0.26 -51.26 -7.27
C ARG A 274 -0.32 -52.64 -7.95
N ASN A 275 0.47 -52.83 -9.01
CA ASN A 275 0.54 -54.12 -9.70
C ASN A 275 1.11 -55.21 -8.78
N ARG A 276 2.22 -54.93 -8.08
CA ARG A 276 2.82 -55.86 -7.11
C ARG A 276 1.84 -56.26 -6.00
N VAL A 277 1.12 -55.30 -5.43
CA VAL A 277 0.08 -55.58 -4.42
C VAL A 277 -1.01 -56.49 -5.01
N SER A 278 -1.48 -56.20 -6.23
CA SER A 278 -2.48 -57.04 -6.91
C SER A 278 -1.98 -58.47 -7.11
N ASP A 279 -0.75 -58.65 -7.56
CA ASP A 279 -0.18 -59.97 -7.85
C ASP A 279 0.03 -60.80 -6.57
N HIS A 280 0.51 -60.18 -5.48
CA HIS A 280 0.61 -60.83 -4.18
C HIS A 280 -0.75 -61.13 -3.52
N GLN A 281 -1.80 -60.37 -3.85
CA GLN A 281 -3.17 -60.65 -3.37
C GLN A 281 -3.89 -61.74 -4.19
N LYS A 282 -3.51 -61.95 -5.46
CA LYS A 282 -4.12 -62.99 -6.31
C LYS A 282 -3.77 -64.42 -5.86
N SER A 283 -2.62 -64.64 -5.22
CA SER A 283 -2.15 -65.98 -4.85
C SER A 283 -2.61 -66.47 -3.46
N THR A 284 -3.25 -65.62 -2.63
CA THR A 284 -3.68 -66.00 -1.26
C THR A 284 -5.07 -66.63 -1.20
N LYS A 285 -5.84 -66.59 -2.30
CA LYS A 285 -7.02 -67.47 -2.48
C LYS A 285 -6.57 -68.73 -3.21
N GLY A 286 -6.01 -69.68 -2.45
CA GLY A 286 -5.62 -70.99 -2.97
C GLY A 286 -6.74 -71.70 -3.75
N PRO A 287 -6.42 -72.68 -4.61
CA PRO A 287 -7.43 -73.40 -5.37
C PRO A 287 -8.40 -74.00 -4.38
N ARG A 288 -9.66 -73.56 -4.44
CA ARG A 288 -10.76 -74.15 -3.67
C ARG A 288 -10.79 -75.63 -4.03
N SER A 289 -10.19 -76.42 -3.15
CA SER A 289 -10.08 -77.87 -3.20
C SER A 289 -11.39 -78.47 -3.70
N LYS A 290 -11.45 -78.85 -4.99
CA LYS A 290 -12.42 -79.82 -5.52
C LYS A 290 -12.05 -81.18 -4.92
N ARG A 291 -12.34 -81.39 -3.65
CA ARG A 291 -12.22 -82.69 -2.99
C ARG A 291 -13.59 -83.35 -3.01
N GLY A 292 -13.71 -84.39 -3.84
CA GLY A 292 -14.65 -85.48 -3.65
C GLY A 292 -16.00 -85.34 -4.36
N LEU A 293 -16.03 -85.60 -5.66
CA LEU A 293 -17.17 -86.27 -6.27
C LEU A 293 -17.13 -87.72 -5.78
N ARG A 294 -17.91 -88.06 -4.74
CA ARG A 294 -18.10 -89.46 -4.32
C ARG A 294 -19.12 -90.11 -5.25
N LYS A 295 -18.68 -91.19 -5.90
CA LYS A 295 -19.53 -92.19 -6.56
C LYS A 295 -20.38 -92.93 -5.54
#